data_AF-A0A7S0IQ31-F1
#
_entry.id   AF-A0A7S0IQ31-F1
#
_cell.length_a   1.000
_cell.length_b   1.000
_cell.length_c   1.000
_cell.angle_alpha   90.00
_cell.angle_beta   90.00
_cell.angle_gamma   90.00
#
_symmetry.space_group_name_H-M   'P 1'
#
loop_
_entity.id
_entity.type
_entity.pdbx_description
1 polymer ?
#
loop_
_entity_poly.entity_id
_entity_poly.type
_entity_poly.pdbx_seq_one_letter_code
_entity_poly.pdbx_strand_id
1 'polypeptide(L)'
;MSIAEHSLQSAHAAAKAGESEESVLACLLHDVGHLCGLEAGYAPGMEGCGTPEHERVGAELLKALGFPVSITRAVSQHVNAKRYLCGRDPTYMDKLSDASRTTLRFQGGPMSAMEVAAADADPHFPLALRMRQYDEAGKDPHARPLQLEDFEASISAVLRKTLRNDEAGHTYAHSYVLSSEQLRYWEEHGFLIVRGALSNEQVDALSEMTKKVVTDTKCKDILKHHEKVADGDVQICRVENFCLHHAWWGEFAFGLAKDLVSQAFGEEAVLFKDKINFKGPQGAGFLLHQDATAYATDELATRHISVLLAIDESTAQNGPLEVATALHTQGIFANEYGVITAEAEKSMAFTQVLVRPGDIVLFDSFLPHRSGSNLTQGWRRSAYLTYNVAAEGDLHEAYYARKKAAWAAGTAGSISINRDFAGQAVD
;
A
#
# COMPACT_ATOMS: atom_id res chain seq x y z
N MET A 1 12.49 24.30 -19.91
CA MET A 1 12.96 23.48 -18.78
C MET A 1 11.77 22.70 -18.27
N SER A 2 11.95 21.41 -18.03
CA SER A 2 10.92 20.54 -17.44
C SER A 2 10.77 20.82 -15.94
N ILE A 3 9.64 20.37 -15.37
CA ILE A 3 9.37 20.46 -13.92
C ILE A 3 10.42 19.67 -13.13
N ALA A 4 10.80 18.48 -13.60
CA ALA A 4 11.82 17.67 -12.95
C ALA A 4 13.20 18.36 -12.94
N GLU A 5 13.64 18.92 -14.08
CA GLU A 5 14.90 19.67 -14.14
C GLU A 5 14.90 20.88 -13.19
N HIS A 6 13.79 21.62 -13.16
CA HIS A 6 13.61 22.76 -12.25
C HIS A 6 13.74 22.35 -10.77
N SER A 7 12.97 21.34 -10.36
CA SER A 7 12.99 20.79 -9.01
C SER A 7 14.39 20.33 -8.58
N LEU A 8 15.10 19.62 -9.45
CA LEU A 8 16.46 19.14 -9.17
C LEU A 8 17.45 20.28 -8.99
N GLN A 9 17.38 21.32 -9.84
CA GLN A 9 18.23 22.49 -9.71
C GLN A 9 17.94 23.28 -8.41
N SER A 10 16.66 23.45 -8.06
CA SER A 10 16.24 24.11 -6.82
C SER A 10 16.77 23.36 -5.58
N ALA A 11 16.65 22.03 -5.55
CA ALA A 11 17.19 21.20 -4.49
C ALA A 11 18.71 21.29 -4.39
N HIS A 12 19.41 21.26 -5.53
CA HIS A 12 20.87 21.39 -5.56
C HIS A 12 21.36 22.76 -5.09
N ALA A 13 20.65 23.84 -5.44
CA ALA A 13 20.96 25.18 -4.96
C ALA A 13 20.83 25.27 -3.43
N ALA A 14 19.77 24.71 -2.86
CA ALA A 14 19.57 24.62 -1.42
C ALA A 14 20.67 23.80 -0.74
N ALA A 15 21.03 22.65 -1.31
CA ALA A 15 22.10 21.79 -0.78
C ALA A 15 23.45 22.51 -0.78
N LYS A 16 23.78 23.23 -1.86
CA LYS A 16 25.02 24.02 -1.97
C LYS A 16 25.07 25.17 -0.96
N ALA A 17 23.91 25.70 -0.57
CA ALA A 17 23.79 26.73 0.46
C ALA A 17 23.89 26.19 1.90
N GLY A 18 23.99 24.87 2.09
CA GLY A 18 24.09 24.24 3.40
C GLY A 18 22.78 24.17 4.16
N GLU A 19 21.65 24.17 3.45
CA GLU A 19 20.32 23.99 4.06
C GLU A 19 20.16 22.60 4.69
N SER A 20 19.16 22.46 5.57
CA SER A 20 18.82 21.17 6.16
C SER A 20 18.30 20.18 5.11
N GLU A 21 18.43 18.87 5.38
CA GLU A 21 17.90 17.82 4.50
C GLU A 21 16.42 18.04 4.17
N GLU A 22 15.60 18.40 5.16
CA GLU A 22 14.17 18.67 4.95
C GLU A 22 13.94 19.86 4.02
N SER A 23 14.75 20.92 4.11
CA SER A 23 14.64 22.08 3.22
C SER A 23 15.08 21.75 1.80
N VAL A 24 16.14 20.95 1.64
CA VAL A 24 16.60 20.45 0.33
C VAL A 24 15.52 19.60 -0.32
N LEU A 25 14.93 18.65 0.41
CA LEU A 25 13.85 17.80 -0.11
C LEU A 25 12.58 18.57 -0.37
N ALA A 26 12.24 19.56 0.44
CA ALA A 26 11.10 20.42 0.16
C ALA A 26 11.31 21.20 -1.15
N CYS A 27 12.53 21.70 -1.44
CA CYS A 27 12.86 22.29 -2.74
C CYS A 27 12.75 21.28 -3.89
N LEU A 28 13.16 20.03 -3.68
CA LEU A 28 13.02 18.97 -4.67
C LEU A 28 11.56 18.66 -5.01
N LEU A 29 10.69 18.70 -4.00
CA LEU A 29 9.33 18.14 -4.08
C LEU A 29 8.23 19.21 -4.22
N HIS A 30 8.56 20.51 -4.21
CA HIS A 30 7.56 21.59 -4.17
C HIS A 30 6.57 21.58 -5.34
N ASP A 31 7.03 21.22 -6.53
CA ASP A 31 6.21 21.17 -7.75
C ASP A 31 5.67 19.76 -8.08
N VAL A 32 5.82 18.77 -7.19
CA VAL A 32 5.42 17.38 -7.45
C VAL A 32 3.92 17.28 -7.82
N GLY A 33 3.07 18.16 -7.29
CA GLY A 33 1.64 18.18 -7.62
C GLY A 33 1.35 18.48 -9.09
N HIS A 34 2.25 19.15 -9.82
CA HIS A 34 2.11 19.30 -11.26
C HIS A 34 2.26 17.96 -11.99
N LEU A 35 3.22 17.13 -11.57
CA LEU A 35 3.45 15.81 -12.12
C LEU A 35 2.24 14.90 -11.88
N CYS A 36 1.66 14.95 -10.67
CA CYS A 36 0.43 14.22 -10.34
C CYS A 36 -0.75 14.61 -11.25
N GLY A 37 -0.92 15.91 -11.51
CA GLY A 37 -1.99 16.39 -12.38
C GLY A 37 -1.84 15.91 -13.83
N LEU A 38 -0.61 15.90 -14.34
CA LEU A 38 -0.30 15.39 -15.67
C LEU A 38 -0.56 13.88 -15.78
N GLU A 39 -0.15 13.10 -14.77
CA GLU A 39 -0.40 11.66 -14.71
C GLU A 39 -1.89 11.31 -14.64
N ALA A 40 -2.68 12.13 -13.95
CA ALA A 40 -4.14 11.99 -13.88
C ALA A 40 -4.86 12.44 -15.17
N GLY A 41 -4.13 12.85 -16.22
CA GLY A 41 -4.69 13.21 -17.52
C GLY A 41 -5.32 14.60 -17.57
N TYR A 42 -5.07 15.46 -16.57
CA TYR A 42 -5.53 16.85 -16.63
C TYR A 42 -4.71 17.63 -17.65
N ALA A 43 -5.40 18.34 -18.54
CA ALA A 43 -4.74 19.30 -19.42
C ALA A 43 -4.04 20.38 -18.57
N PRO A 44 -2.86 20.89 -19.01
CA PRO A 44 -2.21 22.01 -18.35
C PRO A 44 -3.17 23.19 -18.18
N GLY A 45 -3.50 23.53 -16.93
CA GLY A 45 -4.27 24.72 -16.57
C GLY A 45 -3.40 25.97 -16.59
N MET A 46 -3.97 27.10 -16.12
CA MET A 46 -3.26 28.38 -15.97
C MET A 46 -2.58 28.84 -17.27
N GLU A 47 -3.32 28.93 -18.38
CA GLU A 47 -2.77 29.26 -19.72
C GLU A 47 -1.64 28.33 -20.18
N GLY A 48 -1.72 27.05 -19.81
CA GLY A 48 -0.71 26.05 -20.16
C GLY A 48 0.51 26.03 -19.23
N CYS A 49 0.49 26.81 -18.14
CA CYS A 49 1.61 26.91 -17.21
C CYS A 49 1.61 25.84 -16.11
N GLY A 50 0.55 25.03 -15.95
CA GLY A 50 0.57 23.88 -15.04
C GLY A 50 -0.78 23.52 -14.40
N THR A 51 -0.76 22.57 -13.47
CA THR A 51 -1.95 22.08 -12.76
C THR A 51 -2.46 23.08 -11.71
N PRO A 52 -3.76 23.44 -11.69
CA PRO A 52 -4.36 24.23 -10.61
C PRO A 52 -4.18 23.54 -9.25
N GLU A 53 -3.97 24.32 -8.18
CA GLU A 53 -3.80 23.82 -6.80
C GLU A 53 -2.70 22.75 -6.61
N HIS A 54 -1.70 22.70 -7.49
CA HIS A 54 -0.58 21.75 -7.39
C HIS A 54 0.13 21.77 -6.02
N GLU A 55 0.18 22.92 -5.35
CA GLU A 55 0.72 23.05 -4.00
C GLU A 55 -0.06 22.21 -2.98
N ARG A 56 -1.39 22.14 -3.12
CA ARG A 56 -2.26 21.32 -2.26
C ARG A 56 -2.17 19.85 -2.64
N VAL A 57 -2.24 19.54 -3.93
CA VAL A 57 -2.15 18.16 -4.45
C VAL A 57 -0.81 17.53 -4.06
N GLY A 58 0.30 18.26 -4.24
CA GLY A 58 1.63 17.81 -3.88
C GLY A 58 1.78 17.61 -2.36
N ALA A 59 1.27 18.54 -1.55
CA ALA A 59 1.35 18.43 -0.09
C ALA A 59 0.57 17.22 0.45
N GLU A 60 -0.64 16.95 -0.06
CA GLU A 60 -1.42 15.78 0.36
C GLU A 60 -0.77 14.46 -0.06
N LEU A 61 -0.19 14.38 -1.28
CA LEU A 61 0.58 13.22 -1.70
C LEU A 61 1.77 12.97 -0.78
N LEU A 62 2.59 14.00 -0.52
CA LEU A 62 3.78 13.87 0.33
C LEU A 62 3.41 13.48 1.76
N LYS A 63 2.30 14.00 2.27
CA LYS A 63 1.77 13.62 3.58
C LYS A 63 1.36 12.16 3.62
N ALA A 64 0.66 11.67 2.58
CA ALA A 64 0.31 10.25 2.45
C ALA A 64 1.56 9.36 2.37
N LEU A 65 2.62 9.83 1.70
CA LEU A 65 3.91 9.16 1.60
C LEU A 65 4.74 9.20 2.89
N GLY A 66 4.24 9.84 3.95
CA GLY A 66 4.91 9.88 5.26
C GLY A 66 6.00 10.93 5.38
N PHE A 67 6.07 11.92 4.49
CA PHE A 67 6.99 13.03 4.66
C PHE A 67 6.59 13.90 5.87
N PRO A 68 7.58 14.44 6.63
CA PRO A 68 7.33 15.31 7.77
C PRO A 68 6.43 16.51 7.45
N VAL A 69 5.76 17.02 8.50
CA VAL A 69 4.92 18.23 8.44
C VAL A 69 5.69 19.43 7.93
N SER A 70 6.98 19.55 8.24
CA SER A 70 7.84 20.63 7.73
C SER A 70 7.90 20.66 6.20
N ILE A 71 8.12 19.51 5.55
CA ILE A 71 8.17 19.39 4.10
C ILE A 71 6.78 19.63 3.50
N THR A 72 5.76 18.91 3.97
CA THR A 72 4.41 18.99 3.42
C THR A 72 3.80 20.39 3.55
N ARG A 73 4.05 21.08 4.67
CA ARG A 73 3.66 22.49 4.85
C ARG A 73 4.39 23.40 3.88
N ALA A 74 5.70 23.25 3.75
CA ALA A 74 6.47 24.12 2.87
C ALA A 74 6.05 23.95 1.40
N VAL A 75 5.78 22.71 0.97
CA VAL A 75 5.16 22.43 -0.33
C VAL A 75 3.78 23.07 -0.45
N SER A 76 2.91 22.98 0.55
CA SER A 76 1.58 23.63 0.47
C SER A 76 1.63 25.17 0.39
N GLN A 77 2.73 25.77 0.86
CA GLN A 77 2.88 27.23 1.00
C GLN A 77 3.79 27.85 -0.06
N HIS A 78 4.42 27.08 -0.96
CA HIS A 78 5.41 27.63 -1.89
C HIS A 78 4.80 28.65 -2.86
N VAL A 79 3.54 28.47 -3.29
CA VAL A 79 2.78 29.48 -4.05
C VAL A 79 2.52 30.74 -3.21
N ASN A 80 2.12 30.56 -1.95
CA ASN A 80 1.86 31.67 -1.03
C ASN A 80 3.14 32.46 -0.71
N ALA A 81 4.31 31.82 -0.66
CA ALA A 81 5.60 32.50 -0.50
C ALA A 81 5.84 33.51 -1.64
N LYS A 82 5.53 33.14 -2.89
CA LYS A 82 5.58 34.06 -4.04
C LYS A 82 4.61 35.23 -3.87
N ARG A 83 3.34 34.94 -3.53
CA ARG A 83 2.30 35.96 -3.35
C ARG A 83 2.65 36.93 -2.23
N TYR A 84 3.20 36.42 -1.13
CA TYR A 84 3.65 37.17 0.02
C TYR A 84 4.77 38.16 -0.34
N LEU A 85 5.81 37.69 -1.05
CA LEU A 85 6.94 38.55 -1.44
C LEU A 85 6.48 39.68 -2.37
N CYS A 86 5.59 39.39 -3.32
CA CYS A 86 4.98 40.42 -4.17
C CYS A 86 4.10 41.40 -3.38
N GLY A 87 3.43 40.94 -2.31
CA GLY A 87 2.60 41.77 -1.45
C GLY A 87 3.41 42.70 -0.54
N ARG A 88 4.58 42.26 -0.06
CA ARG A 88 5.49 43.07 0.77
C ARG A 88 6.39 44.00 -0.03
N ASP A 89 6.79 43.58 -1.22
CA ASP A 89 7.67 44.35 -2.09
C ASP A 89 7.16 44.27 -3.55
N PRO A 90 6.50 45.33 -4.05
CA PRO A 90 6.02 45.38 -5.42
C PRO A 90 7.12 45.19 -6.47
N THR A 91 8.38 45.54 -6.15
CA THR A 91 9.53 45.36 -7.07
C THR A 91 9.96 43.90 -7.19
N TYR A 92 9.50 43.03 -6.28
CA TYR A 92 9.77 41.59 -6.37
C TYR A 92 9.20 40.96 -7.65
N MET A 93 8.11 41.52 -8.20
CA MET A 93 7.53 41.03 -9.46
C MET A 93 8.50 41.08 -10.64
N ASP A 94 9.50 41.97 -10.60
CA ASP A 94 10.52 42.09 -11.66
C ASP A 94 11.48 40.88 -11.66
N LYS A 95 11.61 40.19 -10.52
CA LYS A 95 12.46 38.99 -10.37
C LYS A 95 11.77 37.70 -10.82
N LEU A 96 10.45 37.72 -10.99
CA LEU A 96 9.70 36.54 -11.40
C LEU A 96 10.02 36.15 -12.85
N SER A 97 9.90 34.87 -13.16
CA SER A 97 9.84 34.41 -14.55
C SER A 97 8.51 34.80 -15.20
N ASP A 98 8.43 34.76 -16.54
CA ASP A 98 7.18 35.01 -17.26
C ASP A 98 6.07 34.04 -16.85
N ALA A 99 6.39 32.74 -16.72
CA ALA A 99 5.45 31.73 -16.23
C ALA A 99 5.00 32.02 -14.79
N SER A 100 5.91 32.45 -13.92
CA SER A 100 5.58 32.80 -12.53
C SER A 100 4.68 34.04 -12.43
N ARG A 101 4.85 35.02 -13.34
CA ARG A 101 3.97 36.20 -13.46
C ARG A 101 2.57 35.83 -13.97
N THR A 102 2.49 34.96 -14.97
CA THR A 102 1.20 34.47 -15.50
C THR A 102 0.42 33.71 -14.42
N THR A 103 1.05 32.72 -13.79
CA THR A 103 0.42 31.89 -12.73
C THR A 103 0.01 32.69 -11.51
N LEU A 104 0.73 33.77 -11.16
CA LEU A 104 0.38 34.63 -10.02
C LEU A 104 -1.06 35.18 -10.13
N ARG A 105 -1.53 35.48 -11.35
CA ARG A 105 -2.90 35.97 -11.58
C ARG A 105 -3.97 34.93 -11.26
N PHE A 106 -3.69 33.66 -11.57
CA PHE A 106 -4.57 32.54 -11.27
C PHE A 106 -4.53 32.12 -9.80
N GLN A 107 -3.46 32.50 -9.09
CA GLN A 107 -3.22 32.15 -7.69
C GLN A 107 -3.72 33.22 -6.71
N GLY A 108 -4.50 34.21 -7.17
CA GLY A 108 -5.06 35.27 -6.32
C GLY A 108 -4.16 36.49 -6.15
N GLY A 109 -3.11 36.65 -6.96
CA GLY A 109 -2.28 37.85 -7.00
C GLY A 109 -1.37 38.04 -5.78
N PRO A 110 -0.68 39.20 -5.68
CA PRO A 110 0.04 39.61 -4.47
C PRO A 110 -0.87 39.55 -3.23
N MET A 111 -0.34 39.09 -2.10
CA MET A 111 -1.09 39.03 -0.86
C MET A 111 -1.53 40.43 -0.40
N SER A 112 -2.76 40.52 0.10
CA SER A 112 -3.27 41.66 0.86
C SER A 112 -2.55 41.83 2.21
N ALA A 113 -2.68 43.00 2.83
CA ALA A 113 -2.09 43.25 4.15
C ALA A 113 -2.55 42.25 5.23
N MET A 114 -3.80 41.77 5.14
CA MET A 114 -4.34 40.76 6.05
C MET A 114 -3.71 39.38 5.81
N GLU A 115 -3.55 38.97 4.54
CA GLU A 115 -2.88 37.72 4.19
C GLU A 115 -1.40 37.73 4.58
N VAL A 116 -0.71 38.88 4.38
CA VAL A 116 0.68 39.06 4.85
C VAL A 116 0.77 38.92 6.36
N ALA A 117 -0.13 39.54 7.12
CA ALA A 117 -0.14 39.42 8.58
C ALA A 117 -0.42 37.98 9.05
N ALA A 118 -1.30 37.25 8.36
CA ALA A 118 -1.57 35.84 8.64
C ALA A 118 -0.33 34.96 8.35
N ALA A 119 0.36 35.21 7.24
CA ALA A 119 1.60 34.52 6.89
C ALA A 119 2.76 34.82 7.85
N ASP A 120 2.88 36.07 8.31
CA ASP A 120 3.86 36.48 9.33
C ASP A 120 3.63 35.78 10.68
N ALA A 121 2.40 35.35 10.97
CA ALA A 121 2.03 34.64 12.19
C ALA A 121 2.22 33.11 12.11
N ASP A 122 2.45 32.53 10.92
CA ASP A 122 2.63 31.09 10.73
C ASP A 122 4.09 30.67 11.02
N PRO A 123 4.36 29.85 12.06
CA PRO A 123 5.71 29.45 12.43
C PRO A 123 6.42 28.57 11.38
N HIS A 124 5.69 27.98 10.43
CA HIS A 124 6.24 27.13 9.37
C HIS A 124 6.49 27.89 8.05
N PHE A 125 5.89 29.06 7.88
CA PHE A 125 6.02 29.88 6.67
C PHE A 125 7.47 30.34 6.35
N PRO A 126 8.37 30.58 7.34
CA PRO A 126 9.76 30.92 7.06
C PRO A 126 10.49 29.90 6.18
N LEU A 127 10.15 28.61 6.27
CA LEU A 127 10.74 27.58 5.41
C LEU A 127 10.30 27.76 3.95
N ALA A 128 9.01 28.01 3.71
CA ALA A 128 8.48 28.27 2.36
C ALA A 128 9.10 29.52 1.73
N LEU A 129 9.31 30.60 2.51
CA LEU A 129 9.99 31.81 2.05
C LEU A 129 11.45 31.55 1.70
N ARG A 130 12.15 30.73 2.49
CA ARG A 130 13.54 30.36 2.22
C ARG A 130 13.64 29.52 0.94
N MET A 131 12.78 28.51 0.79
CA MET A 131 12.69 27.70 -0.42
C MET A 131 12.44 28.52 -1.68
N ARG A 132 11.63 29.59 -1.59
CA ARG A 132 11.33 30.44 -2.76
C ARG A 132 12.59 31.06 -3.38
N GLN A 133 13.63 31.29 -2.59
CA GLN A 133 14.91 31.78 -3.09
C GLN A 133 15.59 30.76 -4.01
N TYR A 134 15.50 29.47 -3.66
CA TYR A 134 16.08 28.38 -4.43
C TYR A 134 15.23 27.99 -5.64
N ASP A 135 13.91 28.07 -5.53
CA ASP A 135 12.99 27.99 -6.68
C ASP A 135 13.38 29.03 -7.75
N GLU A 136 13.58 30.30 -7.38
CA GLU A 136 14.06 31.27 -8.38
C GLU A 136 15.45 30.96 -8.95
N ALA A 137 16.35 30.37 -8.14
CA ALA A 137 17.70 30.02 -8.57
C ALA A 137 17.74 28.78 -9.50
N GLY A 138 16.76 27.88 -9.41
CA GLY A 138 16.72 26.60 -10.12
C GLY A 138 16.28 26.71 -11.59
N LYS A 139 16.80 27.67 -12.35
CA LYS A 139 16.34 28.01 -13.71
C LYS A 139 17.48 28.18 -14.72
N ASP A 140 18.65 27.62 -14.45
CA ASP A 140 19.83 27.71 -15.33
C ASP A 140 19.75 26.66 -16.46
N PRO A 141 19.56 27.06 -17.73
CA PRO A 141 19.51 26.13 -18.86
C PRO A 141 20.85 25.44 -19.16
N HIS A 142 21.94 25.89 -18.53
CA HIS A 142 23.30 25.35 -18.70
C HIS A 142 23.80 24.59 -17.46
N ALA A 143 22.94 24.38 -16.46
CA ALA A 143 23.31 23.61 -15.28
C ALA A 143 23.74 22.19 -15.64
N ARG A 144 24.65 21.62 -14.84
CA ARG A 144 25.02 20.21 -14.95
C ARG A 144 23.76 19.35 -14.77
N PRO A 145 23.57 18.28 -15.58
CA PRO A 145 22.48 17.33 -15.36
C PRO A 145 22.58 16.73 -13.96
N LEU A 146 21.50 16.83 -13.20
CA LEU A 146 21.28 16.16 -11.92
C LEU A 146 20.28 15.03 -12.13
N GLN A 147 20.29 14.04 -11.25
CA GLN A 147 19.39 12.90 -11.32
C GLN A 147 18.64 12.74 -9.99
N LEU A 148 17.47 12.13 -10.02
CA LEU A 148 16.66 11.95 -8.80
C LEU A 148 17.38 11.05 -7.78
N GLU A 149 18.14 10.09 -8.29
CA GLU A 149 18.98 9.15 -7.55
C GLU A 149 20.01 9.87 -6.67
N ASP A 150 20.42 11.09 -7.02
CA ASP A 150 21.33 11.90 -6.18
C ASP A 150 20.71 12.27 -4.81
N PHE A 151 19.38 12.18 -4.68
CA PHE A 151 18.63 12.53 -3.48
C PHE A 151 17.99 11.31 -2.76
N GLU A 152 18.12 10.10 -3.31
CA GLU A 152 17.46 8.88 -2.80
C GLU A 152 17.81 8.59 -1.33
N ALA A 153 19.09 8.76 -0.97
CA ALA A 153 19.56 8.56 0.40
C ALA A 153 18.92 9.54 1.39
N SER A 154 18.77 10.81 0.99
CA SER A 154 18.13 11.84 1.83
C SER A 154 16.63 11.62 1.97
N ILE A 155 15.93 11.25 0.88
CA ILE A 155 14.51 10.88 0.91
C ILE A 155 14.30 9.73 1.90
N SER A 156 15.09 8.66 1.76
CA SER A 156 15.04 7.49 2.64
C SER A 156 15.31 7.86 4.11
N ALA A 157 16.32 8.70 4.36
CA ALA A 157 16.68 9.12 5.71
C ALA A 157 15.56 9.93 6.39
N VAL A 158 14.87 10.79 5.64
CA VAL A 158 13.75 11.59 6.17
C VAL A 158 12.53 10.72 6.44
N LEU A 159 12.17 9.82 5.54
CA LEU A 159 11.05 8.90 5.75
C LEU A 159 11.29 7.94 6.94
N ARG A 160 12.55 7.58 7.22
CA ARG A 160 12.90 6.83 8.45
C ARG A 160 12.75 7.62 9.75
N LYS A 161 12.67 8.96 9.71
CA LYS A 161 12.45 9.78 10.91
C LYS A 161 10.98 9.84 11.30
N THR A 162 10.07 9.51 10.38
CA THR A 162 8.62 9.56 10.60
C THR A 162 8.03 8.20 11.02
N LEU A 163 8.89 7.20 11.22
CA LEU A 163 8.52 5.92 11.84
C LEU A 163 7.83 6.19 13.17
N ARG A 164 6.67 5.57 13.36
CA ARG A 164 5.92 5.69 14.62
C ARG A 164 6.21 4.47 15.49
N ASN A 165 6.06 4.71 16.79
CA ASN A 165 6.03 3.65 17.79
C ASN A 165 4.58 3.46 18.25
N ASP A 166 4.12 2.22 18.40
CA ASP A 166 2.87 1.94 19.10
C ASP A 166 3.04 2.00 20.62
N GLU A 167 1.95 1.84 21.37
CA GLU A 167 1.96 1.83 22.84
C GLU A 167 2.79 0.67 23.42
N ALA A 168 3.10 -0.35 22.62
CA ALA A 168 3.94 -1.49 22.96
C ALA A 168 5.43 -1.28 22.57
N GLY A 169 5.77 -0.16 21.92
CA GLY A 169 7.14 0.22 21.57
C GLY A 169 7.66 -0.33 20.23
N HIS A 170 6.80 -0.83 19.35
CA HIS A 170 7.19 -1.33 18.03
C HIS A 170 7.35 -0.20 17.02
N THR A 171 8.48 -0.17 16.30
CA THR A 171 8.78 0.84 15.28
C THR A 171 8.38 0.35 13.88
N TYR A 172 7.53 1.07 13.16
CA TYR A 172 7.06 0.65 11.83
C TYR A 172 7.35 1.66 10.70
N ALA A 173 7.71 1.12 9.53
CA ALA A 173 7.94 1.82 8.27
C ALA A 173 6.67 2.50 7.75
N HIS A 174 6.78 3.77 7.39
CA HIS A 174 5.67 4.56 6.86
C HIS A 174 5.19 3.95 5.53
N SER A 175 3.99 3.37 5.57
CA SER A 175 2.99 3.24 4.51
C SER A 175 3.50 3.27 3.06
N TYR A 176 3.50 2.10 2.40
CA TYR A 176 3.50 2.07 0.94
C TYR A 176 2.23 2.78 0.43
N VAL A 177 2.39 3.81 -0.40
CA VAL A 177 1.26 4.49 -1.03
C VAL A 177 1.03 3.89 -2.42
N LEU A 178 -0.18 3.39 -2.65
CA LEU A 178 -0.60 2.94 -3.97
C LEU A 178 -0.66 4.13 -4.92
N SER A 179 0.07 4.05 -6.03
CA SER A 179 -0.01 5.04 -7.10
C SER A 179 -1.40 5.06 -7.75
N SER A 180 -1.73 6.14 -8.46
CA SER A 180 -2.98 6.20 -9.22
C SER A 180 -3.09 5.11 -10.28
N GLU A 181 -1.98 4.69 -10.89
CA GLU A 181 -1.97 3.54 -11.80
C GLU A 181 -2.32 2.23 -11.09
N GLN A 182 -1.75 2.00 -9.90
CA GLN A 182 -2.05 0.80 -9.11
C GLN A 182 -3.50 0.76 -8.62
N LEU A 183 -4.05 1.91 -8.20
CA LEU A 183 -5.45 2.01 -7.80
C LEU A 183 -6.39 1.76 -8.99
N ARG A 184 -6.10 2.33 -10.18
CA ARG A 184 -6.86 2.02 -11.40
C ARG A 184 -6.77 0.54 -11.77
N TYR A 185 -5.58 -0.05 -11.70
CA TYR A 185 -5.39 -1.48 -11.96
C TYR A 185 -6.20 -2.33 -10.98
N TRP A 186 -6.16 -1.99 -9.69
CA TRP A 186 -6.97 -2.63 -8.66
C TRP A 186 -8.47 -2.55 -8.98
N GLU A 187 -8.98 -1.35 -9.29
CA GLU A 187 -10.40 -1.13 -9.63
C GLU A 187 -10.84 -1.90 -10.88
N GLU A 188 -9.97 -1.99 -11.90
CA GLU A 188 -10.28 -2.66 -13.16
C GLU A 188 -10.23 -4.19 -13.00
N HIS A 189 -9.22 -4.71 -12.30
CA HIS A 189 -8.91 -6.14 -12.30
C HIS A 189 -9.36 -6.89 -11.04
N GLY A 190 -9.61 -6.20 -9.93
CA GLY A 190 -9.99 -6.79 -8.64
C GLY A 190 -8.84 -7.43 -7.86
N PHE A 191 -7.61 -7.26 -8.36
CA PHE A 191 -6.38 -7.67 -7.67
C PHE A 191 -5.24 -6.73 -8.03
N LEU A 192 -4.20 -6.70 -7.19
CA LEU A 192 -3.02 -5.88 -7.38
C LEU A 192 -1.80 -6.60 -6.81
N ILE A 193 -0.68 -6.61 -7.55
CA ILE A 193 0.60 -7.09 -7.03
C ILE A 193 1.50 -5.90 -6.70
N VAL A 194 1.90 -5.78 -5.44
CA VAL A 194 2.90 -4.84 -4.97
C VAL A 194 4.24 -5.55 -4.90
N ARG A 195 5.10 -5.27 -5.88
CA ARG A 195 6.41 -5.93 -6.04
C ARG A 195 7.43 -5.37 -5.07
N GLY A 196 8.24 -6.26 -4.47
CA GLY A 196 9.32 -5.86 -3.56
C GLY A 196 8.83 -5.03 -2.37
N ALA A 197 7.64 -5.35 -1.86
CA ALA A 197 7.00 -4.57 -0.80
C ALA A 197 7.77 -4.63 0.52
N LEU A 198 8.49 -5.74 0.76
CA LEU A 198 9.38 -5.91 1.90
C LEU A 198 10.84 -5.66 1.51
N SER A 199 11.63 -5.13 2.45
CA SER A 199 13.07 -4.99 2.30
C SER A 199 13.76 -6.36 2.28
N ASN A 200 14.99 -6.42 1.76
CA ASN A 200 15.78 -7.66 1.76
C ASN A 200 15.94 -8.24 3.18
N GLU A 201 16.15 -7.39 4.20
CA GLU A 201 16.25 -7.82 5.59
C GLU A 201 14.94 -8.45 6.10
N GLN A 202 13.80 -7.85 5.76
CA GLN A 202 12.49 -8.40 6.11
C GLN A 202 12.24 -9.74 5.39
N VAL A 203 12.61 -9.83 4.10
CA VAL A 203 12.53 -11.07 3.31
C VAL A 203 13.37 -12.18 3.92
N ASP A 204 14.62 -11.89 4.29
CA ASP A 204 15.51 -12.86 4.93
C ASP A 204 14.95 -13.37 6.28
N ALA A 205 14.20 -12.53 7.00
CA ALA A 205 13.57 -12.90 8.26
C ALA A 205 12.30 -13.76 8.10
N LEU A 206 11.60 -13.72 6.96
CA LEU A 206 10.28 -14.35 6.77
C LEU A 206 10.27 -15.83 7.17
N SER A 207 11.26 -16.59 6.70
CA SER A 207 11.32 -18.02 6.95
C SER A 207 11.41 -18.36 8.44
N GLU A 208 12.20 -17.60 9.20
CA GLU A 208 12.35 -17.79 10.65
C GLU A 208 11.10 -17.31 11.39
N MET A 209 10.47 -16.20 10.97
CA MET A 209 9.22 -15.73 11.57
C MET A 209 8.06 -16.69 11.34
N THR A 210 7.96 -17.31 10.16
CA THR A 210 7.00 -18.38 9.89
C THR A 210 7.28 -19.60 10.76
N LYS A 211 8.56 -20.00 10.91
CA LYS A 211 8.93 -21.15 11.76
C LYS A 211 8.55 -20.93 13.22
N LYS A 212 8.75 -19.72 13.77
CA LYS A 212 8.34 -19.38 15.13
C LYS A 212 6.85 -19.62 15.35
N VAL A 213 6.00 -19.19 14.41
CA VAL A 213 4.54 -19.45 14.44
C VAL A 213 4.24 -20.96 14.44
N VAL A 214 4.84 -21.70 13.51
CA VAL A 214 4.59 -23.14 13.35
C VAL A 214 5.03 -23.93 14.59
N THR A 215 6.14 -23.53 15.21
CA THR A 215 6.72 -24.23 16.37
C THR A 215 6.19 -23.73 17.71
N ASP A 216 5.33 -22.70 17.74
CA ASP A 216 4.75 -22.20 18.99
C ASP A 216 3.80 -23.24 19.59
N THR A 217 4.19 -23.82 20.73
CA THR A 217 3.38 -24.75 21.52
C THR A 217 2.81 -24.11 22.78
N LYS A 218 3.16 -22.84 23.05
CA LYS A 218 2.71 -22.08 24.22
C LYS A 218 1.39 -21.39 23.96
N CYS A 219 1.21 -20.84 22.75
CA CYS A 219 -0.05 -20.20 22.36
C CYS A 219 -1.08 -21.25 21.94
N LYS A 220 -2.14 -21.39 22.74
CA LYS A 220 -3.25 -22.32 22.45
C LYS A 220 -4.28 -21.77 21.47
N ASP A 221 -4.19 -20.48 21.16
CA ASP A 221 -5.12 -19.80 20.27
C ASP A 221 -4.73 -19.96 18.80
N ILE A 222 -3.47 -20.32 18.52
CA ILE A 222 -2.97 -20.64 17.18
C ILE A 222 -3.49 -22.01 16.77
N LEU A 223 -4.13 -22.05 15.61
CA LEU A 223 -4.78 -23.24 15.06
C LEU A 223 -3.87 -23.85 14.00
N LYS A 224 -3.64 -25.16 14.04
CA LYS A 224 -2.75 -25.86 13.10
C LYS A 224 -3.49 -27.00 12.44
N HIS A 225 -3.37 -27.09 11.12
CA HIS A 225 -4.06 -28.09 10.31
C HIS A 225 -3.08 -28.89 9.48
N HIS A 226 -3.37 -30.18 9.36
CA HIS A 226 -2.56 -31.11 8.61
C HIS A 226 -3.38 -31.73 7.48
N GLU A 227 -2.69 -32.09 6.41
CA GLU A 227 -3.25 -32.85 5.30
C GLU A 227 -2.51 -34.17 5.14
N LYS A 228 -3.19 -35.14 4.56
CA LYS A 228 -2.58 -36.35 4.04
C LYS A 228 -2.23 -36.15 2.56
N VAL A 229 -0.98 -36.37 2.19
CA VAL A 229 -0.53 -36.35 0.78
C VAL A 229 -0.64 -37.74 0.14
N ALA A 230 -0.52 -37.82 -1.19
CA ALA A 230 -0.80 -39.03 -1.95
C ALA A 230 0.05 -40.26 -1.53
N ASP A 231 1.28 -40.02 -1.07
CA ASP A 231 2.18 -41.08 -0.57
C ASP A 231 1.81 -41.59 0.84
N GLY A 232 0.78 -40.99 1.46
CA GLY A 232 0.27 -41.37 2.77
C GLY A 232 0.86 -40.59 3.94
N ASP A 233 1.89 -39.79 3.70
CA ASP A 233 2.51 -38.90 4.68
C ASP A 233 1.55 -37.78 5.13
N VAL A 234 1.75 -37.30 6.35
CA VAL A 234 0.99 -36.20 6.94
C VAL A 234 1.90 -34.98 7.04
N GLN A 235 1.43 -33.85 6.52
CA GLN A 235 2.16 -32.59 6.56
C GLN A 235 1.29 -31.43 7.01
N ILE A 236 1.90 -30.39 7.57
CA ILE A 236 1.18 -29.16 7.90
C ILE A 236 0.73 -28.48 6.59
N CYS A 237 -0.52 -28.03 6.55
CA CYS A 237 -1.08 -27.34 5.39
C CYS A 237 -1.60 -25.93 5.72
N ARG A 238 -1.93 -25.67 7.00
CA ARG A 238 -2.40 -24.35 7.43
C ARG A 238 -2.09 -24.05 8.89
N VAL A 239 -1.79 -22.78 9.16
CA VAL A 239 -1.82 -22.19 10.51
C VAL A 239 -2.73 -20.96 10.49
N GLU A 240 -3.48 -20.70 11.56
CA GLU A 240 -4.36 -19.53 11.68
C GLU A 240 -4.22 -18.86 13.06
N ASN A 241 -4.63 -17.59 13.15
CA ASN A 241 -4.70 -16.81 14.38
C ASN A 241 -3.33 -16.61 15.06
N PHE A 242 -2.37 -16.05 14.33
CA PHE A 242 -1.00 -15.83 14.77
C PHE A 242 -0.60 -14.34 14.82
N CYS A 243 -1.27 -13.46 14.08
CA CYS A 243 -0.90 -12.03 13.98
C CYS A 243 -0.92 -11.30 15.34
N LEU A 244 -1.89 -11.61 16.21
CA LEU A 244 -1.98 -11.03 17.56
C LEU A 244 -0.99 -11.64 18.57
N HIS A 245 -0.34 -12.75 18.22
CA HIS A 245 0.51 -13.51 19.15
C HIS A 245 2.00 -13.45 18.79
N HIS A 246 2.34 -12.95 17.60
CA HIS A 246 3.72 -12.84 17.13
C HIS A 246 4.01 -11.43 16.62
N ALA A 247 4.88 -10.71 17.34
CA ALA A 247 5.17 -9.29 17.11
C ALA A 247 5.44 -8.94 15.64
N TRP A 248 6.35 -9.66 14.97
CA TRP A 248 6.66 -9.39 13.55
C TRP A 248 5.43 -9.50 12.63
N TRP A 249 4.57 -10.48 12.88
CA TRP A 249 3.34 -10.67 12.11
C TRP A 249 2.27 -9.65 12.46
N GLY A 250 2.22 -9.20 13.72
CA GLY A 250 1.40 -8.08 14.15
C GLY A 250 1.84 -6.78 13.50
N GLU A 251 3.13 -6.46 13.52
CA GLU A 251 3.70 -5.28 12.86
C GLU A 251 3.38 -5.27 11.36
N PHE A 252 3.50 -6.40 10.67
CA PHE A 252 3.11 -6.52 9.27
C PHE A 252 1.59 -6.31 9.07
N ALA A 253 0.77 -6.97 9.89
CA ALA A 253 -0.69 -6.96 9.76
C ALA A 253 -1.32 -5.59 10.08
N PHE A 254 -0.85 -4.91 11.12
CA PHE A 254 -1.38 -3.64 11.58
C PHE A 254 -0.66 -2.42 10.98
N GLY A 255 0.46 -2.64 10.28
CA GLY A 255 1.18 -1.64 9.50
C GLY A 255 0.93 -1.80 8.00
N LEU A 256 1.98 -2.18 7.25
CA LEU A 256 1.98 -2.19 5.78
C LEU A 256 0.75 -2.86 5.15
N ALA A 257 0.32 -4.02 5.65
CA ALA A 257 -0.83 -4.72 5.09
C ALA A 257 -2.14 -3.94 5.29
N LYS A 258 -2.39 -3.43 6.51
CA LYS A 258 -3.55 -2.57 6.80
C LYS A 258 -3.53 -1.31 5.94
N ASP A 259 -2.39 -0.65 5.78
CA ASP A 259 -2.27 0.58 5.00
C ASP A 259 -2.60 0.37 3.52
N LEU A 260 -2.08 -0.70 2.93
CA LEU A 260 -2.36 -1.08 1.54
C LEU A 260 -3.85 -1.36 1.33
N VAL A 261 -4.45 -2.13 2.24
CA VAL A 261 -5.86 -2.49 2.13
C VAL A 261 -6.78 -1.30 2.39
N SER A 262 -6.42 -0.40 3.32
CA SER A 262 -7.19 0.81 3.58
C SER A 262 -7.25 1.70 2.33
N GLN A 263 -6.13 1.81 1.61
CA GLN A 263 -6.11 2.53 0.33
C GLN A 263 -6.95 1.85 -0.74
N ALA A 264 -6.93 0.51 -0.81
CA ALA A 264 -7.72 -0.26 -1.78
C ALA A 264 -9.24 -0.22 -1.47
N PHE A 265 -9.63 -0.07 -0.20
CA PHE A 265 -11.01 0.20 0.19
C PHE A 265 -11.41 1.67 -0.04
N GLY A 266 -10.47 2.60 0.13
CA GLY A 266 -10.76 4.04 0.29
C GLY A 266 -11.21 4.42 1.71
N GLU A 267 -11.17 3.46 2.65
CA GLU A 267 -11.61 3.60 4.05
C GLU A 267 -10.68 2.79 4.96
N GLU A 268 -10.70 3.08 6.27
CA GLU A 268 -9.84 2.37 7.23
C GLU A 268 -10.19 0.87 7.28
N ALA A 269 -9.17 0.01 7.15
CA ALA A 269 -9.31 -1.44 7.23
C ALA A 269 -9.02 -1.97 8.65
N VAL A 270 -9.70 -3.06 9.03
CA VAL A 270 -9.44 -3.81 10.27
C VAL A 270 -9.20 -5.27 9.95
N LEU A 271 -8.23 -5.89 10.63
CA LEU A 271 -7.89 -7.30 10.41
C LEU A 271 -9.09 -8.15 10.80
N PHE A 272 -9.58 -8.97 9.89
CA PHE A 272 -10.70 -9.89 10.11
C PHE A 272 -10.21 -11.30 10.44
N LYS A 273 -9.19 -11.77 9.72
CA LYS A 273 -8.68 -13.14 9.80
C LYS A 273 -7.25 -13.22 9.29
N ASP A 274 -6.46 -14.13 9.84
CA ASP A 274 -5.11 -14.42 9.38
C ASP A 274 -4.82 -15.91 9.28
N LYS A 275 -4.15 -16.32 8.19
CA LYS A 275 -3.71 -17.69 7.96
C LYS A 275 -2.37 -17.76 7.22
N ILE A 276 -1.60 -18.80 7.44
CA ILE A 276 -0.46 -19.19 6.59
C ILE A 276 -0.83 -20.51 5.94
N ASN A 277 -0.81 -20.55 4.61
CA ASN A 277 -0.96 -21.79 3.86
C ASN A 277 0.41 -22.36 3.52
N PHE A 278 0.56 -23.67 3.74
CA PHE A 278 1.76 -24.43 3.45
C PHE A 278 1.42 -25.43 2.34
N LYS A 279 2.15 -25.36 1.23
CA LYS A 279 2.10 -26.41 0.21
C LYS A 279 3.47 -27.07 0.13
N GLY A 280 3.64 -28.19 0.82
CA GLY A 280 4.79 -29.06 0.64
C GLY A 280 4.71 -29.80 -0.70
N PRO A 281 5.66 -30.69 -1.01
CA PRO A 281 5.59 -31.56 -2.18
C PRO A 281 4.24 -32.30 -2.22
N GLN A 282 3.57 -32.28 -3.38
CA GLN A 282 2.23 -32.86 -3.59
C GLN A 282 1.12 -32.25 -2.72
N GLY A 283 1.39 -31.16 -1.99
CA GLY A 283 0.40 -30.49 -1.15
C GLY A 283 -0.77 -29.95 -1.96
N ALA A 284 -1.97 -30.04 -1.40
CA ALA A 284 -3.20 -29.83 -2.14
C ALA A 284 -3.46 -28.35 -2.50
N GLY A 285 -4.31 -28.18 -3.50
CA GLY A 285 -4.84 -26.91 -3.94
C GLY A 285 -6.14 -26.48 -3.25
N PHE A 286 -6.69 -25.39 -3.76
CA PHE A 286 -8.05 -24.94 -3.48
C PHE A 286 -8.81 -24.87 -4.80
N LEU A 287 -9.99 -25.50 -4.83
CA LEU A 287 -10.93 -25.46 -5.94
C LEU A 287 -11.38 -24.01 -6.19
N LEU A 288 -12.01 -23.77 -7.33
CA LEU A 288 -12.47 -22.44 -7.72
C LEU A 288 -13.57 -21.92 -6.79
N HIS A 289 -13.35 -20.77 -6.15
CA HIS A 289 -14.26 -20.17 -5.19
C HIS A 289 -14.15 -18.64 -5.17
N GLN A 290 -15.03 -18.00 -4.39
CA GLN A 290 -14.93 -16.61 -3.96
C GLN A 290 -14.86 -16.60 -2.42
N ASP A 291 -14.01 -15.77 -1.83
CA ASP A 291 -13.95 -15.63 -0.38
C ASP A 291 -15.27 -15.05 0.18
N ALA A 292 -15.99 -14.25 -0.61
CA ALA A 292 -17.28 -13.67 -0.24
C ALA A 292 -18.33 -14.73 0.14
N THR A 293 -18.29 -15.95 -0.44
CA THR A 293 -19.24 -17.01 -0.07
C THR A 293 -18.98 -17.61 1.31
N ALA A 294 -17.77 -17.43 1.85
CA ALA A 294 -17.41 -17.93 3.16
C ALA A 294 -17.77 -16.95 4.30
N TYR A 295 -17.78 -15.65 4.01
CA TYR A 295 -17.83 -14.61 5.04
C TYR A 295 -18.91 -13.54 4.82
N ALA A 296 -19.27 -13.24 3.56
CA ALA A 296 -20.21 -12.16 3.23
C ALA A 296 -21.68 -12.58 3.26
N THR A 297 -21.98 -13.81 3.68
CA THR A 297 -23.35 -14.36 3.73
C THR A 297 -23.90 -14.54 5.15
N ASP A 298 -23.13 -14.25 6.19
CA ASP A 298 -23.50 -14.44 7.61
C ASP A 298 -22.98 -13.27 8.46
N GLU A 299 -23.73 -12.17 8.59
CA GLU A 299 -23.61 -11.12 9.65
C GLU A 299 -22.23 -10.53 10.01
N LEU A 300 -21.15 -10.87 9.30
CA LEU A 300 -19.78 -10.46 9.63
C LEU A 300 -19.42 -9.22 8.82
N ALA A 301 -19.09 -9.34 7.54
CA ALA A 301 -18.71 -8.18 6.72
C ALA A 301 -19.13 -8.33 5.26
N THR A 302 -19.55 -7.25 4.63
CA THR A 302 -20.19 -7.23 3.30
C THR A 302 -19.18 -7.38 2.16
N ARG A 303 -17.93 -6.96 2.37
CA ARG A 303 -16.82 -7.09 1.42
C ARG A 303 -15.53 -7.21 2.20
N HIS A 304 -14.64 -8.08 1.72
CA HIS A 304 -13.30 -8.21 2.28
C HIS A 304 -12.24 -8.02 1.20
N ILE A 305 -11.05 -7.62 1.63
CA ILE A 305 -9.84 -7.66 0.81
C ILE A 305 -8.84 -8.58 1.51
N SER A 306 -8.30 -9.52 0.74
CA SER A 306 -7.28 -10.45 1.20
C SER A 306 -5.90 -9.99 0.73
N VAL A 307 -4.94 -10.02 1.65
CA VAL A 307 -3.52 -9.74 1.45
C VAL A 307 -2.74 -11.04 1.46
N LEU A 308 -2.22 -11.45 0.30
CA LEU A 308 -1.23 -12.51 0.21
C LEU A 308 0.17 -11.91 0.41
N LEU A 309 0.91 -12.35 1.41
CA LEU A 309 2.37 -12.12 1.50
C LEU A 309 3.12 -13.39 1.08
N ALA A 310 3.93 -13.26 0.04
CA ALA A 310 4.74 -14.36 -0.47
C ALA A 310 5.92 -14.61 0.48
N ILE A 311 5.92 -15.78 1.15
CA ILE A 311 7.04 -16.23 1.98
C ILE A 311 8.05 -16.98 1.10
N ASP A 312 7.57 -17.83 0.21
CA ASP A 312 8.35 -18.50 -0.83
C ASP A 312 7.90 -18.04 -2.23
N GLU A 313 8.74 -18.28 -3.23
CA GLU A 313 8.40 -17.99 -4.64
C GLU A 313 7.21 -18.84 -5.13
N SER A 314 6.25 -18.20 -5.79
CA SER A 314 5.19 -18.87 -6.55
C SER A 314 5.57 -18.95 -8.03
N THR A 315 5.73 -20.18 -8.50
CA THR A 315 6.05 -20.52 -9.89
C THR A 315 4.86 -21.20 -10.55
N ALA A 316 4.87 -21.37 -11.87
CA ALA A 316 3.79 -22.07 -12.57
C ALA A 316 3.63 -23.54 -12.13
N GLN A 317 4.67 -24.15 -11.55
CA GLN A 317 4.73 -25.57 -11.22
C GLN A 317 4.38 -25.88 -9.76
N ASN A 318 4.47 -24.91 -8.85
CA ASN A 318 4.25 -25.14 -7.40
C ASN A 318 2.86 -24.73 -6.91
N GLY A 319 1.88 -24.73 -7.82
CA GLY A 319 0.47 -24.48 -7.52
C GLY A 319 0.18 -23.03 -7.14
N PRO A 320 0.48 -22.05 -8.04
CA PRO A 320 0.31 -20.63 -7.77
C PRO A 320 -1.16 -20.27 -7.55
N LEU A 321 -1.41 -19.07 -7.01
CA LEU A 321 -2.77 -18.51 -7.03
C LEU A 321 -3.14 -18.23 -8.49
N GLU A 322 -4.35 -18.58 -8.89
CA GLU A 322 -4.95 -18.23 -10.17
C GLU A 322 -6.19 -17.39 -9.91
N VAL A 323 -6.32 -16.27 -10.62
CA VAL A 323 -7.46 -15.35 -10.49
C VAL A 323 -8.18 -15.17 -11.82
N ALA A 324 -9.51 -15.09 -11.79
CA ALA A 324 -10.32 -14.71 -12.94
C ALA A 324 -10.51 -13.19 -12.94
N THR A 325 -9.63 -12.49 -13.64
CA THR A 325 -9.48 -11.03 -13.59
C THR A 325 -10.75 -10.28 -13.99
N ALA A 326 -11.01 -9.12 -13.37
CA ALA A 326 -12.13 -8.23 -13.69
C ALA A 326 -13.54 -8.80 -13.45
N LEU A 327 -13.66 -9.96 -12.78
CA LEU A 327 -14.96 -10.55 -12.44
C LEU A 327 -15.47 -10.18 -11.03
N HIS A 328 -14.66 -9.50 -10.22
CA HIS A 328 -15.02 -9.12 -8.85
C HIS A 328 -16.26 -8.22 -8.74
N THR A 329 -16.58 -7.44 -9.78
CA THR A 329 -17.76 -6.56 -9.82
C THR A 329 -19.06 -7.28 -10.25
N GLN A 330 -18.99 -8.57 -10.63
CA GLN A 330 -20.15 -9.32 -11.11
C GLN A 330 -20.94 -10.03 -9.99
N GLY A 331 -20.55 -9.83 -8.73
CA GLY A 331 -21.20 -10.45 -7.57
C GLY A 331 -20.85 -11.93 -7.41
N ILE A 332 -21.69 -12.67 -6.69
CA ILE A 332 -21.46 -14.09 -6.39
C ILE A 332 -21.86 -14.96 -7.58
N PHE A 333 -20.94 -15.79 -8.06
CA PHE A 333 -21.19 -16.76 -9.12
C PHE A 333 -21.91 -18.00 -8.59
N ALA A 334 -22.61 -18.71 -9.48
CA ALA A 334 -23.31 -19.94 -9.15
C ALA A 334 -22.32 -20.97 -8.57
N ASN A 335 -22.59 -21.42 -7.34
CA ASN A 335 -21.70 -22.28 -6.56
C ASN A 335 -22.48 -23.34 -5.77
N GLU A 336 -21.79 -24.41 -5.41
CA GLU A 336 -22.27 -25.45 -4.52
C GLU A 336 -21.34 -25.50 -3.30
N TYR A 337 -21.83 -25.11 -2.11
CA TYR A 337 -21.04 -24.99 -0.89
C TYR A 337 -19.77 -24.12 -1.03
N GLY A 338 -19.86 -23.03 -1.80
CA GLY A 338 -18.77 -22.10 -2.07
C GLY A 338 -17.89 -22.46 -3.27
N VAL A 339 -18.00 -23.68 -3.82
CA VAL A 339 -17.25 -24.08 -5.02
C VAL A 339 -18.03 -23.67 -6.27
N ILE A 340 -17.42 -22.84 -7.12
CA ILE A 340 -18.04 -22.36 -8.36
C ILE A 340 -18.33 -23.54 -9.30
N THR A 341 -19.53 -23.55 -9.86
CA THR A 341 -20.00 -24.62 -10.75
C THR A 341 -19.22 -24.63 -12.07
N ALA A 342 -19.04 -25.80 -12.67
CA ALA A 342 -18.38 -25.96 -13.95
C ALA A 342 -19.05 -25.15 -15.09
N GLU A 343 -20.36 -24.90 -15.01
CA GLU A 343 -21.05 -24.04 -15.98
C GLU A 343 -20.63 -22.58 -15.85
N ALA A 344 -20.57 -22.06 -14.62
CA ALA A 344 -20.12 -20.70 -14.36
C ALA A 344 -18.63 -20.50 -14.70
N GLU A 345 -17.79 -21.53 -14.53
CA GLU A 345 -16.36 -21.46 -14.87
C GLU A 345 -16.11 -21.25 -16.37
N LYS A 346 -16.99 -21.73 -17.27
CA LYS A 346 -16.76 -21.69 -18.73
C LYS A 346 -16.52 -20.28 -19.29
N SER A 347 -17.03 -19.24 -18.64
CA SER A 347 -16.84 -17.84 -19.05
C SER A 347 -15.61 -17.18 -18.44
N MET A 348 -14.86 -17.88 -17.58
CA MET A 348 -13.75 -17.31 -16.82
C MET A 348 -12.41 -17.53 -17.51
N ALA A 349 -11.62 -16.47 -17.60
CA ALA A 349 -10.23 -16.51 -18.04
C ALA A 349 -9.30 -16.34 -16.84
N PHE A 350 -8.41 -17.31 -16.62
CA PHE A 350 -7.53 -17.33 -15.45
C PHE A 350 -6.15 -16.78 -15.75
N THR A 351 -5.64 -15.97 -14.83
CA THR A 351 -4.26 -15.48 -14.79
C THR A 351 -3.54 -16.07 -13.60
N GLN A 352 -2.35 -16.62 -13.82
CA GLN A 352 -1.45 -17.08 -12.75
C GLN A 352 -0.78 -15.89 -12.06
N VAL A 353 -0.87 -15.84 -10.75
CA VAL A 353 -0.23 -14.84 -9.90
C VAL A 353 1.14 -15.37 -9.45
N LEU A 354 2.17 -15.02 -10.23
CA LEU A 354 3.56 -15.40 -9.95
C LEU A 354 4.25 -14.31 -9.14
N VAL A 355 4.75 -14.67 -7.96
CA VAL A 355 5.27 -13.74 -6.94
C VAL A 355 6.57 -14.25 -6.32
N ARG A 356 7.47 -13.33 -5.96
CA ARG A 356 8.72 -13.63 -5.25
C ARG A 356 8.57 -13.37 -3.75
N PRO A 357 9.45 -13.95 -2.90
CA PRO A 357 9.45 -13.63 -1.47
C PRO A 357 9.45 -12.11 -1.22
N GLY A 358 8.54 -11.63 -0.37
CA GLY A 358 8.37 -10.21 -0.06
C GLY A 358 7.42 -9.44 -0.99
N ASP A 359 6.95 -10.04 -2.09
CA ASP A 359 5.83 -9.47 -2.86
C ASP A 359 4.53 -9.61 -2.07
N ILE A 360 3.65 -8.61 -2.23
CA ILE A 360 2.29 -8.61 -1.68
C ILE A 360 1.27 -8.66 -2.82
N VAL A 361 0.18 -9.40 -2.63
CA VAL A 361 -0.98 -9.38 -3.53
C VAL A 361 -2.22 -8.99 -2.75
N LEU A 362 -2.91 -7.95 -3.21
CA LEU A 362 -4.27 -7.64 -2.77
C LEU A 362 -5.25 -8.31 -3.73
N PHE A 363 -6.31 -8.93 -3.23
CA PHE A 363 -7.40 -9.42 -4.08
C PHE A 363 -8.74 -9.31 -3.38
N ASP A 364 -9.77 -8.97 -4.16
CA ASP A 364 -11.13 -8.76 -3.68
C ASP A 364 -11.81 -10.09 -3.31
N SER A 365 -12.59 -10.09 -2.24
CA SER A 365 -13.36 -11.27 -1.81
C SER A 365 -14.32 -11.82 -2.86
N PHE A 366 -14.79 -10.99 -3.80
CA PHE A 366 -15.65 -11.39 -4.91
C PHE A 366 -14.84 -11.83 -6.15
N LEU A 367 -13.51 -11.77 -6.14
CA LEU A 367 -12.73 -12.25 -7.28
C LEU A 367 -12.69 -13.78 -7.29
N PRO A 368 -13.18 -14.47 -8.35
CA PRO A 368 -13.05 -15.92 -8.45
C PRO A 368 -11.57 -16.31 -8.52
N HIS A 369 -11.17 -17.24 -7.67
CA HIS A 369 -9.79 -17.68 -7.60
C HIS A 369 -9.65 -19.15 -7.20
N ARG A 370 -8.51 -19.73 -7.53
CA ARG A 370 -8.16 -21.12 -7.24
C ARG A 370 -6.66 -21.28 -7.07
N SER A 371 -6.21 -22.47 -6.70
CA SER A 371 -4.81 -22.83 -6.84
C SER A 371 -4.64 -24.33 -6.99
N GLY A 372 -3.75 -24.77 -7.89
CA GLY A 372 -3.43 -26.19 -8.07
C GLY A 372 -2.58 -26.79 -6.96
N SER A 373 -2.32 -28.09 -7.03
CA SER A 373 -1.37 -28.78 -6.15
C SER A 373 0.08 -28.38 -6.45
N ASN A 374 0.97 -28.56 -5.47
CA ASN A 374 2.39 -28.32 -5.67
C ASN A 374 3.07 -29.55 -6.31
N LEU A 375 3.52 -29.40 -7.56
CA LEU A 375 4.17 -30.49 -8.31
C LEU A 375 5.70 -30.52 -8.14
N THR A 376 6.25 -29.62 -7.31
CA THR A 376 7.69 -29.51 -7.07
C THR A 376 8.10 -30.24 -5.78
N GLN A 377 9.41 -30.36 -5.55
CA GLN A 377 9.98 -30.91 -4.32
C GLN A 377 10.20 -29.84 -3.23
N GLY A 378 9.99 -28.57 -3.55
CA GLY A 378 10.15 -27.46 -2.62
C GLY A 378 8.85 -27.12 -1.89
N TRP A 379 8.96 -26.38 -0.79
CA TRP A 379 7.80 -25.81 -0.11
C TRP A 379 7.38 -24.49 -0.76
N ARG A 380 6.07 -24.23 -0.74
CA ARG A 380 5.51 -22.92 -1.04
C ARG A 380 4.63 -22.47 0.10
N ARG A 381 5.09 -21.47 0.84
CA ARG A 381 4.37 -20.83 1.95
C ARG A 381 3.86 -19.46 1.51
N SER A 382 2.64 -19.14 1.89
CA SER A 382 2.07 -17.80 1.71
C SER A 382 1.17 -17.47 2.88
N ALA A 383 1.38 -16.29 3.47
CA ALA A 383 0.46 -15.75 4.46
C ALA A 383 -0.71 -15.06 3.75
N TYR A 384 -1.90 -15.17 4.31
CA TYR A 384 -3.13 -14.54 3.84
C TYR A 384 -3.78 -13.83 5.02
N LEU A 385 -3.85 -12.50 4.95
CA LEU A 385 -4.51 -11.65 5.94
C LEU A 385 -5.75 -11.04 5.29
N THR A 386 -6.92 -11.31 5.84
CA THR A 386 -8.20 -10.81 5.32
C THR A 386 -8.64 -9.64 6.20
N TYR A 387 -9.14 -8.59 5.57
CA TYR A 387 -9.60 -7.37 6.25
C TYR A 387 -11.01 -7.00 5.80
N ASN A 388 -11.78 -6.41 6.71
CA ASN A 388 -13.02 -5.69 6.44
C ASN A 388 -12.83 -4.19 6.69
N VAL A 389 -13.82 -3.38 6.33
CA VAL A 389 -13.80 -1.94 6.65
C VAL A 389 -14.12 -1.74 8.13
N ALA A 390 -13.43 -0.80 8.78
CA ALA A 390 -13.59 -0.51 10.20
C ALA A 390 -15.02 -0.06 10.57
N ALA A 391 -15.78 0.49 9.61
CA ALA A 391 -17.18 0.86 9.78
C ALA A 391 -18.09 -0.35 10.10
N GLU A 392 -17.67 -1.58 9.74
CA GLU A 392 -18.36 -2.83 10.08
C GLU A 392 -17.96 -3.38 11.46
N GLY A 393 -16.99 -2.74 12.12
CA GLY A 393 -16.46 -3.14 13.42
C GLY A 393 -15.28 -4.11 13.33
N ASP A 394 -14.63 -4.32 14.48
CA ASP A 394 -13.60 -5.35 14.65
C ASP A 394 -14.26 -6.70 14.93
N LEU A 395 -14.08 -7.64 14.01
CA LEU A 395 -14.75 -8.93 14.00
C LEU A 395 -13.77 -10.11 14.19
N HIS A 396 -12.48 -9.84 14.40
CA HIS A 396 -11.43 -10.86 14.49
C HIS A 396 -11.66 -11.82 15.65
N GLU A 397 -11.85 -11.26 16.86
CA GLU A 397 -12.07 -12.06 18.07
C GLU A 397 -13.37 -12.88 17.95
N ALA A 398 -14.44 -12.27 17.46
CA ALA A 398 -15.73 -12.92 17.25
C ALA A 398 -15.63 -14.09 16.25
N TYR A 399 -14.87 -13.90 15.16
CA TYR A 399 -14.62 -14.93 14.16
C TYR A 399 -13.92 -16.15 14.78
N TYR A 400 -12.80 -15.95 15.48
CA TYR A 400 -12.05 -17.06 16.08
C TYR A 400 -12.78 -17.69 17.27
N ALA A 401 -13.58 -16.94 18.02
CA ALA A 401 -14.46 -17.48 19.05
C ALA A 401 -15.52 -18.43 18.45
N ARG A 402 -16.22 -18.01 17.39
CA ARG A 402 -17.19 -18.86 16.67
C ARG A 402 -16.53 -20.11 16.10
N LYS A 403 -15.33 -19.98 15.54
CA LYS A 403 -14.57 -21.10 14.98
C LYS A 403 -14.14 -22.11 16.06
N LYS A 404 -13.62 -21.65 17.20
CA LYS A 404 -13.31 -22.52 18.37
C LYS A 404 -14.55 -23.26 18.87
N ALA A 405 -15.70 -22.57 18.95
CA ALA A 405 -16.96 -23.20 19.35
C ALA A 405 -17.42 -24.27 18.36
N ALA A 406 -17.28 -24.05 17.04
CA ALA A 406 -17.63 -25.03 16.02
C ALA A 406 -16.74 -26.30 16.12
N TRP A 407 -15.45 -26.16 16.40
CA TRP A 407 -14.58 -27.32 16.66
C TRP A 407 -14.98 -28.08 17.91
N ALA A 408 -15.22 -27.38 19.01
CA ALA A 408 -15.66 -28.01 20.25
C ALA A 408 -16.99 -28.77 20.07
N ALA A 409 -17.86 -28.31 19.18
CA ALA A 409 -19.13 -28.94 18.86
C ALA A 409 -19.01 -30.10 17.84
N GLY A 410 -17.84 -30.36 17.26
CA GLY A 410 -17.66 -31.35 16.19
C GLY A 410 -18.39 -30.99 14.89
N THR A 411 -18.82 -29.73 14.75
CA THR A 411 -19.54 -29.20 13.58
C THR A 411 -18.63 -28.40 12.66
N ALA A 412 -17.38 -28.18 13.05
CA ALA A 412 -16.35 -27.59 12.20
C ALA A 412 -16.08 -28.51 11.00
N GLY A 413 -16.61 -28.12 9.85
CA GLY A 413 -16.22 -28.71 8.58
C GLY A 413 -14.88 -28.13 8.13
N SER A 414 -13.86 -28.99 8.04
CA SER A 414 -12.71 -28.85 7.16
C SER A 414 -11.79 -27.63 7.32
N ILE A 415 -10.60 -27.73 6.71
CA ILE A 415 -9.59 -26.67 6.61
C ILE A 415 -10.17 -25.35 6.08
N SER A 416 -11.24 -25.40 5.29
CA SER A 416 -11.95 -24.24 4.73
C SER A 416 -13.43 -24.26 5.10
N ILE A 417 -14.02 -23.05 5.25
CA ILE A 417 -15.47 -22.88 5.49
C ILE A 417 -16.24 -23.28 4.23
N ASN A 418 -15.76 -22.83 3.07
CA ASN A 418 -16.14 -23.37 1.79
C ASN A 418 -15.63 -24.82 1.70
N ARG A 419 -16.31 -25.68 0.94
CA ARG A 419 -15.83 -27.06 0.69
C ARG A 419 -14.84 -27.11 -0.47
N ASP A 420 -13.93 -26.14 -0.51
CA ASP A 420 -13.03 -25.87 -1.63
C ASP A 420 -11.61 -26.43 -1.42
N PHE A 421 -11.25 -26.90 -0.23
CA PHE A 421 -9.96 -27.55 -0.02
C PHE A 421 -9.93 -28.90 -0.73
N ALA A 422 -8.98 -29.08 -1.66
CA ALA A 422 -8.90 -30.28 -2.49
C ALA A 422 -8.17 -31.46 -1.81
N GLY A 423 -7.55 -31.22 -0.64
CA GLY A 423 -6.78 -32.22 0.10
C GLY A 423 -7.62 -33.00 1.11
N GLN A 424 -7.00 -34.01 1.72
CA GLN A 424 -7.60 -34.77 2.81
C GLN A 424 -7.13 -34.22 4.15
N ALA A 425 -8.02 -33.54 4.88
CA ALA A 425 -7.73 -33.05 6.23
C ALA A 425 -7.46 -34.21 7.21
N VAL A 426 -6.56 -33.97 8.15
CA VAL A 426 -6.30 -34.84 9.29
C VAL A 426 -6.67 -34.08 10.56
N ASP A 427 -7.52 -34.70 11.38
CA ASP A 427 -7.99 -34.14 12.66
C ASP A 427 -6.92 -34.14 13.75
#